data_AF-A0A5C6KL28-F1
#
_entry.id   AF-A0A5C6KL28-F1
#
_cell.length_a   1.000
_cell.length_b   1.000
_cell.length_c   1.000
_cell.angle_alpha   90.00
_cell.angle_beta   90.00
_cell.angle_gamma   90.00
#
_symmetry.space_group_name_H-M   'P 1'
#
loop_
_entity.id
_entity.type
_entity.pdbx_description
1 polymer ?
#
loop_
_entity_poly.entity_id
_entity_poly.type
_entity_poly.pdbx_seq_one_letter_code
_entity_poly.pdbx_strand_id
1 'polypeptide(L)'
;MEYLFLRRKRSSAVSERQKNLLFKAAQRHWEEEFVGKEANIRKVDCRIYKAILYQLEIRQIFLDTSLSLKKLSDLLETNQTYLSNVVNKYFGCNLKELVNGYRVEYAKELLSFGRCALNDLPRSCGFASKSAFYSAFSKVAGVSPLSYQSRERRKRELQVINELRY
;
A
#
# COMPACT_ATOMS: atom_id res chain seq x y z
N MET A 1 -5.54 9.57 1.55
CA MET A 1 -6.03 8.24 1.14
C MET A 1 -5.80 7.31 2.31
N GLU A 2 -6.82 7.03 3.12
CA GLU A 2 -6.74 5.99 4.14
C GLU A 2 -6.64 4.64 3.42
N TYR A 3 -5.54 3.92 3.60
CA TYR A 3 -5.36 2.58 3.03
C TYR A 3 -6.31 1.62 3.75
N LEU A 4 -7.48 1.39 3.14
CA LEU A 4 -8.63 0.73 3.77
C LEU A 4 -8.35 -0.71 4.27
N PHE A 5 -7.23 -1.35 3.90
CA PHE A 5 -7.12 -2.81 4.02
C PHE A 5 -5.80 -3.40 4.55
N LEU A 6 -4.84 -2.60 5.03
CA LEU A 6 -3.57 -3.16 5.54
C LEU A 6 -3.73 -4.00 6.83
N ARG A 7 -4.85 -3.89 7.55
CA ARG A 7 -5.06 -4.54 8.86
C ARG A 7 -5.33 -6.06 8.90
N ARG A 8 -5.17 -6.87 7.85
CA ARG A 8 -5.68 -8.28 7.85
C ARG A 8 -4.64 -9.41 7.81
N LYS A 9 -4.94 -10.44 8.63
CA LYS A 9 -4.22 -11.72 8.76
C LYS A 9 -4.09 -12.43 7.40
N ARG A 10 -2.87 -12.91 7.10
CA ARG A 10 -2.55 -13.77 5.95
C ARG A 10 -3.52 -14.95 5.91
N SER A 11 -4.41 -14.98 4.93
CA SER A 11 -5.14 -16.19 4.51
C SER A 11 -4.58 -16.59 3.16
N SER A 12 -4.19 -17.86 3.03
CA SER A 12 -3.53 -18.42 1.83
C SER A 12 -4.50 -18.64 0.65
N ALA A 13 -5.81 -18.51 0.88
CA ALA A 13 -6.82 -18.47 -0.18
C ALA A 13 -7.32 -17.04 -0.34
N VAL A 14 -6.99 -16.39 -1.47
CA VAL A 14 -7.69 -15.18 -1.90
C VAL A 14 -9.12 -15.59 -2.21
N SER A 15 -10.04 -15.30 -1.28
CA SER A 15 -11.44 -15.65 -1.49
C SER A 15 -12.01 -14.77 -2.60
N GLU A 16 -12.76 -15.35 -3.54
CA GLU A 16 -13.52 -14.61 -4.56
C GLU A 16 -14.41 -13.53 -3.90
N ARG A 17 -14.88 -13.80 -2.67
CA ARG A 17 -15.59 -12.82 -1.84
C ARG A 17 -14.75 -11.57 -1.56
N GLN A 18 -13.47 -11.70 -1.22
CA GLN A 18 -12.60 -10.57 -0.92
C GLN A 18 -12.35 -9.70 -2.15
N LYS A 19 -12.10 -10.35 -3.30
CA LYS A 19 -11.95 -9.66 -4.58
C LYS A 19 -13.22 -8.89 -4.95
N ASN A 20 -14.38 -9.52 -4.82
CA ASN A 20 -15.67 -8.88 -5.11
C ASN A 20 -15.97 -7.70 -4.17
N LEU A 21 -15.68 -7.85 -2.87
CA LEU A 21 -15.84 -6.76 -1.90
C LEU A 21 -14.92 -5.58 -2.23
N LEU A 22 -13.65 -5.85 -2.55
CA LEU A 22 -12.71 -4.82 -2.96
C LEU A 22 -13.22 -4.10 -4.22
N PHE A 23 -13.61 -4.85 -5.25
CA PHE A 23 -14.08 -4.27 -6.51
C PHE A 23 -15.31 -3.40 -6.32
N LYS A 24 -16.24 -3.81 -5.46
CA LYS A 24 -17.43 -3.02 -5.12
C LYS A 24 -17.08 -1.74 -4.36
N ALA A 25 -16.18 -1.82 -3.38
CA ALA A 25 -15.73 -0.66 -2.61
C ALA A 25 -14.94 0.33 -3.49
N ALA A 26 -13.98 -0.17 -4.27
CA ALA A 26 -13.17 0.61 -5.19
C ALA A 26 -14.01 1.28 -6.28
N GLN A 27 -15.05 0.61 -6.79
CA GLN A 27 -15.97 1.21 -7.75
C GLN A 27 -16.73 2.40 -7.15
N ARG A 28 -17.32 2.22 -5.96
CA ARG A 28 -18.04 3.30 -5.27
C ARG A 28 -17.15 4.50 -5.00
N HIS A 29 -15.96 4.26 -4.44
CA HIS A 29 -14.99 5.31 -4.19
C HIS A 29 -14.61 6.07 -5.47
N TRP A 30 -14.38 5.33 -6.55
CA TRP A 30 -14.05 5.94 -7.84
C TRP A 30 -15.22 6.76 -8.42
N GLU A 31 -16.44 6.28 -8.26
CA GLU A 31 -17.66 7.00 -8.67
C GLU A 31 -17.87 8.29 -7.85
N GLU A 32 -17.74 8.20 -6.52
CA GLU A 32 -17.91 9.32 -5.59
C GLU A 32 -16.85 10.41 -5.79
N GLU A 33 -15.59 10.01 -6.00
CA GLU A 33 -14.48 10.96 -6.02
C GLU A 33 -14.26 11.59 -7.40
N PHE A 34 -14.54 10.86 -8.49
CA PHE A 34 -14.15 11.27 -9.84
C PHE A 34 -15.32 11.54 -10.80
N VAL A 35 -16.43 10.78 -10.76
CA VAL A 35 -17.49 10.86 -11.80
C VAL A 35 -18.20 12.22 -11.86
N GLY A 36 -18.19 13.00 -10.78
CA GLY A 36 -18.76 14.35 -10.74
C GLY A 36 -17.78 15.51 -10.98
N LYS A 37 -16.46 15.26 -11.06
CA LYS A 37 -15.43 16.32 -11.05
C LYS A 37 -14.65 16.45 -12.36
N GLU A 38 -14.68 15.45 -13.24
CA GLU A 38 -13.84 15.45 -14.45
C GLU A 38 -14.62 15.22 -15.74
N ALA A 39 -14.37 16.07 -16.73
CA ALA A 39 -15.02 16.04 -18.04
C ALA A 39 -14.53 14.90 -18.98
N ASN A 40 -13.48 14.15 -18.61
CA ASN A 40 -12.84 13.18 -19.50
C ASN A 40 -12.50 11.86 -18.79
N ILE A 41 -13.54 11.15 -18.35
CA ILE A 41 -13.44 9.88 -17.63
C ILE A 41 -13.75 8.74 -18.59
N ARG A 42 -12.78 7.84 -18.81
CA ARG A 42 -13.02 6.65 -19.62
C ARG A 42 -13.51 5.52 -18.74
N LYS A 43 -14.54 4.78 -19.16
CA LYS A 43 -15.03 3.59 -18.42
C LYS A 43 -13.92 2.56 -18.15
N VAL A 44 -12.93 2.48 -19.05
CA VAL A 44 -11.78 1.58 -18.92
C VAL A 44 -10.86 1.99 -17.75
N ASP A 45 -10.80 3.27 -17.39
CA ASP A 45 -9.98 3.77 -16.27
C ASP A 45 -10.40 3.11 -14.95
N CYS A 46 -11.72 2.95 -14.72
CA CYS A 46 -12.26 2.28 -13.54
C CYS A 46 -11.81 0.81 -13.45
N ARG A 47 -11.73 0.09 -14.59
CA ARG A 47 -11.22 -1.29 -14.62
C ARG A 47 -9.77 -1.35 -14.17
N ILE A 48 -8.92 -0.46 -14.68
CA ILE A 48 -7.48 -0.44 -14.33
C ILE A 48 -7.30 -0.02 -12.88
N TYR A 49 -8.01 1.01 -12.42
CA TYR A 49 -7.99 1.46 -11.02
C TYR A 49 -8.29 0.32 -10.04
N LYS A 50 -9.39 -0.41 -10.26
CA LYS A 50 -9.76 -1.59 -9.46
C LYS A 50 -8.70 -2.69 -9.51
N ALA A 51 -8.11 -2.91 -10.69
CA ALA A 51 -7.12 -3.96 -10.87
C ALA A 51 -5.79 -3.61 -10.18
N ILE A 52 -5.34 -2.34 -10.21
CA ILE A 52 -4.20 -1.84 -9.43
C ILE A 52 -4.43 -2.10 -7.94
N LEU A 53 -5.60 -1.70 -7.41
CA LEU A 53 -5.94 -1.91 -6.00
C LEU A 53 -5.92 -3.39 -5.63
N TYR A 54 -6.45 -4.27 -6.48
CA TYR A 54 -6.39 -5.71 -6.23
C TYR A 54 -4.97 -6.25 -6.17
N GLN A 55 -4.09 -5.77 -7.04
CA GLN A 55 -2.69 -6.20 -7.01
C GLN A 55 -1.95 -5.68 -5.78
N LEU A 56 -2.23 -4.46 -5.35
CA LEU A 56 -1.55 -3.84 -4.21
C LEU A 56 -2.12 -4.33 -2.86
N GLU A 57 -3.44 -4.41 -2.71
CA GLU A 57 -4.06 -4.66 -1.41
C GLU A 57 -4.29 -6.14 -1.13
N ILE A 58 -4.68 -6.91 -2.15
CA ILE A 58 -4.99 -8.34 -1.97
C ILE A 58 -3.80 -9.21 -2.34
N ARG A 59 -3.18 -8.97 -3.49
CA ARG A 59 -2.02 -9.75 -3.94
C ARG A 59 -0.70 -9.29 -3.33
N GLN A 60 -0.67 -8.10 -2.73
CA GLN A 60 0.51 -7.50 -2.10
C GLN A 60 1.75 -7.50 -3.01
N ILE A 61 1.55 -7.26 -4.31
CA ILE A 61 2.64 -7.28 -5.31
C ILE A 61 3.72 -6.24 -5.00
N PHE A 62 3.43 -5.24 -4.16
CA PHE A 62 4.42 -4.27 -3.69
C PHE A 62 5.59 -4.93 -2.93
N LEU A 63 5.41 -6.12 -2.37
CA LEU A 63 6.48 -6.88 -1.71
C LEU A 63 7.53 -7.41 -2.71
N ASP A 64 7.17 -7.47 -3.99
CA ASP A 64 8.10 -7.85 -5.05
C ASP A 64 9.08 -6.70 -5.35
N THR A 65 10.36 -6.94 -5.10
CA THR A 65 11.44 -5.98 -5.37
C THR A 65 11.60 -5.67 -6.86
N SER A 66 11.17 -6.59 -7.74
CA SER A 66 11.27 -6.46 -9.19
C SER A 66 10.05 -5.75 -9.81
N LEU A 67 9.11 -5.26 -8.99
CA LEU A 67 7.92 -4.57 -9.48
C LEU A 67 8.31 -3.31 -10.26
N SER A 68 7.88 -3.26 -11.51
CA SER A 68 8.08 -2.15 -12.44
C SER A 68 6.79 -1.80 -13.15
N LEU A 69 6.74 -0.64 -13.79
CA LEU A 69 5.60 -0.21 -14.60
C LEU A 69 5.27 -1.24 -15.68
N LYS A 70 6.30 -1.77 -16.35
CA LYS A 70 6.18 -2.84 -17.33
C LYS A 70 5.57 -4.11 -16.73
N LYS A 71 6.12 -4.59 -15.61
CA LYS A 71 5.61 -5.81 -14.96
C LYS A 71 4.14 -5.66 -14.55
N LEU A 72 3.77 -4.50 -14.02
CA LEU A 72 2.38 -4.25 -13.62
C LEU A 72 1.47 -4.07 -14.85
N SER A 73 1.93 -3.44 -15.93
CA SER A 73 1.12 -3.28 -17.14
C SER A 73 0.84 -4.62 -17.81
N ASP A 74 1.85 -5.48 -17.89
CA ASP A 74 1.74 -6.82 -18.47
C ASP A 74 0.74 -7.67 -17.67
N LEU A 75 0.81 -7.60 -16.34
CA LEU A 75 -0.09 -8.31 -15.43
C LEU A 75 -1.54 -7.79 -15.46
N LEU A 76 -1.73 -6.54 -15.86
CA LEU A 76 -3.04 -5.91 -15.99
C LEU A 76 -3.56 -5.91 -17.44
N GLU A 77 -2.84 -6.56 -18.36
CA GLU A 77 -3.17 -6.63 -19.79
C GLU A 77 -3.40 -5.23 -20.40
N THR A 78 -2.54 -4.27 -20.04
CA THR A 78 -2.57 -2.89 -20.53
C THR A 78 -1.17 -2.45 -20.97
N ASN A 79 -1.06 -1.28 -21.60
CA ASN A 79 0.23 -0.66 -21.87
C ASN A 79 0.71 0.23 -20.71
N GLN A 80 2.02 0.47 -20.67
CA GLN A 80 2.69 1.26 -19.62
C GLN A 80 2.19 2.71 -19.58
N THR A 81 1.97 3.33 -20.73
CA THR A 81 1.49 4.72 -20.84
C THR A 81 0.14 4.88 -20.18
N TYR A 82 -0.79 3.98 -20.47
CA TYR A 82 -2.15 4.03 -19.97
C TYR A 82 -2.20 3.71 -18.47
N LEU A 83 -1.41 2.72 -18.03
CA LEU A 83 -1.23 2.45 -16.61
C LEU A 83 -0.69 3.67 -15.85
N SER A 84 0.36 4.32 -16.38
CA SER A 84 0.92 5.52 -15.77
C SER A 84 -0.09 6.66 -15.72
N ASN A 85 -0.89 6.85 -16.78
CA ASN A 85 -1.92 7.88 -16.81
C ASN A 85 -2.99 7.64 -15.74
N VAL A 86 -3.47 6.40 -15.58
CA VAL A 86 -4.42 6.04 -14.53
C VAL A 86 -3.81 6.25 -13.15
N VAL A 87 -2.55 5.84 -12.94
CA VAL A 87 -1.87 6.03 -11.66
C VAL A 87 -1.74 7.51 -11.30
N ASN A 88 -1.20 8.32 -12.21
CA ASN A 88 -1.03 9.75 -11.99
C ASN A 88 -2.38 10.46 -11.76
N LYS A 89 -3.41 10.09 -12.54
CA LYS A 89 -4.72 10.74 -12.51
C LYS A 89 -5.51 10.40 -11.25
N TYR A 90 -5.62 9.13 -10.91
CA TYR A 90 -6.53 8.67 -9.85
C TYR A 90 -5.86 8.45 -8.49
N PHE A 91 -4.53 8.31 -8.46
CA PHE A 91 -3.77 8.18 -7.21
C PHE A 91 -2.95 9.43 -6.89
N GLY A 92 -2.92 10.43 -7.80
CA GLY A 92 -2.26 11.71 -7.59
C GLY A 92 -0.73 11.63 -7.45
N CYS A 93 -0.13 10.49 -7.81
CA CYS A 93 1.30 10.25 -7.70
C CYS A 93 1.76 9.27 -8.79
N ASN A 94 3.08 9.13 -8.95
CA ASN A 94 3.61 8.14 -9.89
C ASN A 94 3.65 6.73 -9.26
N LEU A 95 3.83 5.70 -10.09
CA LEU A 95 3.82 4.30 -9.62
C LEU A 95 4.85 4.01 -8.53
N LYS A 96 6.05 4.61 -8.62
CA LYS A 96 7.11 4.41 -7.64
C LYS A 96 6.70 4.95 -6.27
N GLU A 97 6.09 6.13 -6.24
CA GLU A 97 5.56 6.74 -5.02
C GLU A 97 4.40 5.94 -4.44
N LEU A 98 3.47 5.51 -5.30
CA LEU A 98 2.35 4.66 -4.90
C LEU A 98 2.84 3.39 -4.21
N VAL A 99 3.72 2.62 -4.88
CA VAL A 99 4.30 1.38 -4.34
C VAL A 99 5.06 1.64 -3.04
N ASN A 100 5.89 2.69 -3.00
CA ASN A 100 6.65 3.01 -1.79
C ASN A 100 5.72 3.39 -0.62
N GLY A 101 4.59 4.04 -0.88
CA GLY A 101 3.55 4.28 0.12
C GLY A 101 3.08 2.97 0.77
N TYR A 102 2.64 2.01 -0.04
CA TYR A 102 2.23 0.68 0.46
C TYR A 102 3.34 -0.04 1.23
N ARG A 103 4.58 -0.01 0.72
CA ARG A 103 5.72 -0.64 1.40
C ARG A 103 6.02 0.00 2.75
N VAL A 104 5.91 1.32 2.87
CA VAL A 104 6.13 2.04 4.13
C VAL A 104 5.01 1.78 5.12
N GLU A 105 3.75 1.77 4.69
CA GLU A 105 2.64 1.45 5.58
C GLU A 105 2.76 0.01 6.11
N TYR A 106 3.12 -0.95 5.25
CA TYR A 106 3.43 -2.31 5.70
C TYR A 106 4.60 -2.36 6.69
N ALA A 107 5.64 -1.55 6.46
CA ALA A 107 6.76 -1.44 7.40
C ALA A 107 6.32 -0.88 8.77
N LYS A 108 5.43 0.11 8.80
CA LYS A 108 4.85 0.66 10.04
C LYS A 108 4.11 -0.42 10.82
N GLU A 109 3.34 -1.27 10.15
CA GLU A 109 2.65 -2.39 10.79
C GLU A 109 3.63 -3.42 11.39
N LEU A 110 4.68 -3.79 10.65
CA LEU A 110 5.69 -4.71 11.17
C LEU A 110 6.40 -4.15 12.41
N LEU A 111 6.66 -2.84 12.42
CA LEU A 111 7.26 -2.13 13.55
C LEU A 111 6.31 -2.03 14.75
N SER A 112 5.03 -1.73 14.52
CA SER A 112 4.04 -1.61 15.59
C SER A 112 3.79 -2.94 16.29
N PHE A 113 3.77 -4.05 15.56
CA PHE A 113 3.66 -5.39 16.15
C PHE A 113 4.99 -5.93 16.71
N GLY A 114 6.12 -5.24 16.49
CA GLY A 114 7.45 -5.73 16.87
C GLY A 114 7.84 -7.04 16.19
N ARG A 115 7.32 -7.30 14.98
CA ARG A 115 7.48 -8.58 14.26
C ARG A 115 8.73 -8.64 13.38
N CYS A 116 9.50 -7.56 13.28
CA CYS A 116 10.66 -7.49 12.40
C CYS A 116 11.74 -6.57 12.99
N ALA A 117 13.01 -6.99 12.86
CA ALA A 117 14.15 -6.16 13.20
C ALA A 117 14.36 -5.07 12.14
N LEU A 118 14.83 -3.88 12.55
CA LEU A 118 15.07 -2.75 11.63
C LEU A 118 15.99 -3.10 10.46
N ASN A 119 16.95 -4.00 10.67
CA ASN A 119 17.90 -4.42 9.65
C ASN A 119 17.26 -5.25 8.53
N ASP A 120 16.23 -6.03 8.85
CA ASP A 120 15.54 -6.94 7.91
C ASP A 120 14.28 -6.31 7.30
N LEU A 121 13.82 -5.20 7.88
CA LEU A 121 12.62 -4.49 7.48
C LEU A 121 12.62 -4.06 6.01
N PRO A 122 13.72 -3.50 5.44
CA PRO A 122 13.74 -3.10 4.04
C PRO A 122 13.43 -4.25 3.09
N ARG A 123 14.08 -5.41 3.29
CA ARG A 123 13.88 -6.62 2.48
C ARG A 123 12.47 -7.18 2.68
N SER A 124 12.01 -7.22 3.92
CA SER A 124 10.67 -7.73 4.27
C SER A 124 9.54 -6.91 3.66
N CYS A 125 9.79 -5.63 3.37
CA CYS A 125 8.81 -4.72 2.76
C CYS A 125 9.01 -4.54 1.25
N GLY A 126 9.86 -5.34 0.59
CA GLY A 126 10.06 -5.29 -0.85
C GLY A 126 10.99 -4.18 -1.36
N PHE A 127 11.81 -3.57 -0.51
CA PHE A 127 12.84 -2.62 -0.96
C PHE A 127 14.09 -3.33 -1.43
N ALA A 128 14.63 -2.87 -2.57
CA ALA A 128 15.88 -3.38 -3.12
C ALA A 128 17.13 -2.93 -2.34
N SER A 129 17.05 -1.81 -1.60
CA SER A 129 18.17 -1.30 -0.81
C SER A 129 17.72 -0.60 0.47
N LYS A 130 18.61 -0.56 1.47
CA LYS A 130 18.38 0.17 2.74
C LYS A 130 18.17 1.66 2.47
N SER A 131 19.02 2.29 1.66
CA SER A 131 18.92 3.74 1.38
C SER A 131 17.56 4.11 0.78
N ALA A 132 17.05 3.32 -0.18
CA ALA A 132 15.73 3.55 -0.76
C ALA A 132 14.60 3.44 0.29
N PHE A 133 14.71 2.46 1.20
CA PHE A 133 13.77 2.32 2.32
C PHE A 133 13.80 3.53 3.25
N TYR A 134 14.98 3.95 3.74
CA TYR A 134 15.08 5.06 4.70
C TYR A 134 14.56 6.39 4.12
N SER A 135 14.86 6.68 2.85
CA SER A 135 14.35 7.87 2.16
C SER A 135 12.83 7.81 1.99
N ALA A 136 12.29 6.68 1.52
CA ALA A 136 10.85 6.52 1.34
C ALA A 136 10.09 6.57 2.68
N PHE A 137 10.60 5.88 3.69
CA PHE A 137 9.99 5.83 5.03
C PHE A 137 9.93 7.22 5.64
N SER A 138 11.04 7.96 5.65
CA SER A 138 11.07 9.32 6.21
C SER A 138 10.14 10.26 5.45
N LYS A 139 10.06 10.16 4.11
CA LYS A 139 9.14 10.96 3.28
C LYS A 139 7.67 10.70 3.61
N VAL A 140 7.29 9.43 3.80
CA VAL A 140 5.88 9.03 4.00
C VAL A 140 5.46 9.11 5.47
N ALA A 141 6.35 8.77 6.41
CA ALA A 141 6.07 8.76 7.84
C ALA A 141 6.38 10.10 8.54
N GLY A 142 7.13 10.99 7.89
CA GLY A 142 7.60 12.25 8.48
C GLY A 142 8.69 12.08 9.55
N VAL A 143 9.09 10.85 9.87
CA VAL A 143 10.09 10.50 10.89
C VAL A 143 10.94 9.32 10.43
N SER A 144 12.12 9.15 11.02
CA SER A 144 12.98 8.00 10.71
C SER A 144 12.37 6.67 11.20
N PRO A 145 12.69 5.54 10.55
CA PRO A 145 12.26 4.21 11.00
C PRO A 145 12.60 3.90 12.46
N LEU A 146 13.78 4.34 12.91
CA LEU A 146 14.24 4.16 14.30
C LEU A 146 13.40 4.97 15.30
N SER A 147 13.11 6.23 14.97
CA SER A 147 12.24 7.09 15.78
C SER A 147 10.83 6.51 15.87
N TYR A 148 10.31 6.02 14.73
CA TYR A 148 9.01 5.35 14.67
C TYR A 148 8.98 4.10 15.55
N GLN A 149 9.98 3.21 15.44
CA GLN A 149 10.05 1.99 16.25
C GLN A 149 10.09 2.30 17.75
N SER A 150 10.89 3.27 18.17
CA SER A 150 11.00 3.68 19.58
C SER A 150 9.67 4.22 20.12
N ARG A 151 8.93 5.01 19.31
CA ARG A 151 7.59 5.50 19.67
C ARG A 151 6.59 4.36 19.83
N GLU A 152 6.54 3.45 18.87
CA GLU A 152 5.62 2.30 18.91
C GLU A 152 5.94 1.31 20.04
N ARG A 153 7.22 1.14 20.39
CA ARG A 153 7.63 0.34 21.56
C ARG A 153 7.12 0.96 22.86
N ARG A 154 7.37 2.26 23.06
CA ARG A 154 6.91 2.99 24.25
C ARG A 154 5.38 2.95 24.40
N LYS A 155 4.66 3.10 23.28
CA LYS A 155 3.19 3.03 23.26
C LYS A 155 2.68 1.66 23.74
N ARG A 156 3.29 0.57 23.29
CA ARG A 156 2.95 -0.79 23.74
C ARG A 156 3.25 -1.01 25.21
N GLU A 157 4.41 -0.56 25.69
CA GLU A 157 4.79 -0.64 27.10
C GLU A 157 3.77 0.10 27.99
N LEU A 158 3.33 1.29 27.59
CA LEU A 158 2.30 2.05 28.30
C LEU A 158 0.91 1.38 28.27
N GLN A 159 0.54 0.74 27.16
CA GLN A 159 -0.72 -0.01 27.06
C GLN A 159 -0.74 -1.20 28.03
N VAL A 160 0.33 -1.98 28.07
CA VAL A 160 0.48 -3.11 29.00
C VAL A 160 0.44 -2.64 30.46
N ILE A 161 1.11 -1.54 30.78
CA ILE A 161 1.09 -0.99 32.16
C ILE A 161 -0.32 -0.57 32.57
N ASN A 162 -1.09 0.05 31.66
CA ASN A 162 -2.46 0.45 31.95
C ASN A 162 -3.41 -0.75 32.08
N GLU A 163 -3.23 -1.80 31.29
CA GLU A 163 -4.02 -3.03 31.36
C GLU A 163 -3.74 -3.84 32.64
N LEU A 164 -2.53 -3.77 33.20
CA LEU A 164 -2.17 -4.44 34.46
C LEU A 164 -2.60 -3.68 35.73
N ARG A 165 -3.11 -2.45 35.58
CA ARG A 165 -3.58 -1.60 36.69
C ARG A 165 -5.09 -1.73 36.95
N TYR A 166 -5.78 -2.60 36.21
CA TYR A 166 -7.17 -2.99 36.39
C TYR A 166 -7.26 -4.51 36.63
#